data_AF-A0A2A4G625-F1
#
_entry.id   AF-A0A2A4G625-F1
#
_cell.length_a   1.000
_cell.length_b   1.000
_cell.length_c   1.000
_cell.angle_alpha   90.00
_cell.angle_beta   90.00
_cell.angle_gamma   90.00
#
_symmetry.space_group_name_H-M   'P 1'
#
loop_
_entity.id
_entity.type
_entity.pdbx_description
1 polymer ?
#
loop_
_entity_poly.entity_id
_entity_poly.type
_entity_poly.pdbx_seq_one_letter_code
_entity_poly.pdbx_strand_id
1 'polypeptide(L)'
;MYGQATLEGYTGVSRSGSRYQVSQDVYVNSTIANISDATILIRNNGRLRFGPNAQAVFGEVDGVGDDGLPKVKGRVLIIEESNSVTHGVDNYNNGNARFQSGCDITLNGVTWISKTSSRSDFDIRTGATVRFNNSEIVLDGANNTFVHFASADVEINGLRIDNQRGQVALEFARDGIPTVLNGLDLVDNNPTSSHRHFVFINNTDTRYQLDNFKSRNVSIHEGSGFIAQLNNPLGNIPKGSSTGGVLEVHRDVNINAVREDGSAAAGVRLLVERIGGTAYTQNLNLDGNGEQTVRLLQYLVPHGTLTASQQNNYSIGLLDYNLRLYANNHTVDFVPGVNGENYISNVLLFNDSNITEQNPANAATIAGIAVDHVAETITVSANIDLCQLYDYLKWEKVSTSPYSPTLNSLAATVSGGTLDIGNYQLVITGTNKVAACDKFNKVQSNVVGTIPDPTNNLAIAFTDPNGSYKLVRLSNLQNNVLTLTDNNSSTELANFPNISGVYSLVTQSNSNSVSVKATRDGYSNWAVDLDLSNGDDVFSFVVVQSSLAGNAATLANQESIKFLLHKMLQHSSGIKATIGDQSSTPINLTTNSISGSAPAEENQEEIIQLAQRVLLNTTVIKNQLGNN
;
A
#
# COMPACT_ATOMS: atom_id res chain seq x y z
N MET A 1 -42.85 13.76 -45.98
CA MET A 1 -43.11 13.14 -44.67
C MET A 1 -43.86 11.85 -44.92
N TYR A 2 -43.18 10.70 -44.86
CA TYR A 2 -43.88 9.42 -44.83
C TYR A 2 -44.55 9.31 -43.45
N GLY A 3 -45.86 9.05 -43.42
CA GLY A 3 -46.59 8.93 -42.15
C GLY A 3 -46.05 7.78 -41.31
N GLN A 4 -45.94 7.98 -39.99
CA GLN A 4 -45.61 6.90 -39.07
C GLN A 4 -46.79 5.92 -39.03
N ALA A 5 -46.52 4.63 -39.18
CA ALA A 5 -47.53 3.60 -38.97
C ALA A 5 -47.79 3.42 -37.46
N THR A 6 -48.97 2.94 -37.10
CA THR A 6 -49.22 2.44 -35.75
C THR A 6 -49.07 0.92 -35.74
N LEU A 7 -48.72 0.31 -34.59
CA LEU A 7 -48.51 -1.13 -34.52
C LEU A 7 -49.81 -1.90 -34.82
N GLU A 8 -50.97 -1.38 -34.37
CA GLU A 8 -52.30 -1.89 -34.70
C GLU A 8 -52.70 -1.73 -36.18
N GLY A 9 -51.93 -0.97 -36.96
CA GLY A 9 -52.08 -0.90 -38.42
C GLY A 9 -51.60 -2.16 -39.14
N TYR A 10 -50.86 -3.05 -38.47
CA TYR A 10 -50.38 -4.30 -39.02
C TYR A 10 -51.41 -5.42 -38.87
N THR A 11 -51.60 -6.22 -39.91
CA THR A 11 -52.54 -7.35 -39.89
C THR A 11 -52.17 -8.33 -38.78
N GLY A 12 -53.15 -8.70 -37.96
CA GLY A 12 -52.97 -9.62 -36.83
C GLY A 12 -52.44 -8.98 -35.55
N VAL A 13 -52.37 -7.65 -35.52
CA VAL A 13 -52.27 -6.87 -34.29
C VAL A 13 -53.64 -6.29 -33.96
N SER A 14 -54.06 -6.43 -32.70
CA SER A 14 -55.21 -5.70 -32.15
C SER A 14 -54.78 -4.92 -30.92
N ARG A 15 -55.46 -3.79 -30.66
CA ARG A 15 -55.16 -2.92 -29.51
C ARG A 15 -56.41 -2.69 -28.67
N SER A 16 -56.27 -2.80 -27.36
CA SER A 16 -57.27 -2.46 -26.36
C SER A 16 -56.61 -1.63 -25.25
N GLY A 17 -56.76 -0.31 -25.30
CA GLY A 17 -56.07 0.60 -24.38
C GLY A 17 -54.55 0.58 -24.57
N SER A 18 -53.82 0.29 -23.50
CA SER A 18 -52.36 0.11 -23.50
C SER A 18 -51.91 -1.31 -23.89
N ARG A 19 -52.85 -2.22 -24.16
CA ARG A 19 -52.54 -3.62 -24.50
C ARG A 19 -52.62 -3.87 -26.00
N TYR A 20 -51.55 -4.40 -26.57
CA TYR A 20 -51.48 -4.94 -27.92
C TYR A 20 -51.52 -6.47 -27.86
N GLN A 21 -52.23 -7.09 -28.80
CA GLN A 21 -52.26 -8.52 -28.97
C GLN A 21 -51.84 -8.87 -30.39
N VAL A 22 -50.77 -9.65 -30.52
CA VAL A 22 -50.21 -10.17 -31.77
C VAL A 22 -50.61 -11.65 -31.88
N SER A 23 -51.48 -11.98 -32.82
CA SER A 23 -52.05 -13.33 -32.96
C SER A 23 -51.51 -14.13 -34.14
N GLN A 24 -50.66 -13.53 -34.97
CA GLN A 24 -50.01 -14.16 -36.12
C GLN A 24 -48.61 -13.57 -36.32
N ASP A 25 -47.90 -14.04 -37.33
CA ASP A 25 -46.59 -13.49 -37.67
C ASP A 25 -46.71 -12.05 -38.24
N VAL A 26 -46.19 -11.08 -37.49
CA VAL A 26 -46.18 -9.67 -37.84
C VAL A 26 -44.77 -9.24 -38.22
N TYR A 27 -44.62 -8.83 -39.48
CA TYR A 27 -43.38 -8.30 -40.03
C TYR A 27 -43.49 -6.78 -40.18
N VAL A 28 -42.92 -6.06 -39.21
CA VAL A 28 -42.83 -4.58 -39.22
C VAL A 28 -41.75 -4.18 -40.20
N ASN A 29 -42.06 -3.39 -41.22
CA ASN A 29 -41.07 -2.94 -42.21
C ASN A 29 -41.26 -1.47 -42.58
N SER A 30 -41.63 -0.66 -41.58
CA SER A 30 -41.75 0.79 -41.67
C SER A 30 -41.43 1.42 -40.31
N THR A 31 -41.24 2.73 -40.29
CA THR A 31 -41.28 3.49 -39.03
C THR A 31 -42.65 3.34 -38.37
N ILE A 32 -42.66 2.93 -37.11
CA ILE A 32 -43.85 2.92 -36.27
C ILE A 32 -43.76 4.03 -35.22
N ALA A 33 -44.90 4.58 -34.83
CA ALA A 33 -44.98 5.55 -33.74
C ALA A 33 -44.45 4.95 -32.43
N ASN A 34 -43.87 5.79 -31.58
CA ASN A 34 -43.32 5.38 -30.28
C ASN A 34 -44.39 4.70 -29.42
N ILE A 35 -44.00 3.64 -28.72
CA ILE A 35 -44.89 2.88 -27.85
C ILE A 35 -44.35 3.01 -26.42
N SER A 36 -45.06 3.71 -25.55
CA SER A 36 -44.73 3.80 -24.11
C SER A 36 -45.89 3.25 -23.27
N ASP A 37 -45.58 2.83 -22.03
CA ASP A 37 -46.55 2.38 -21.02
C ASP A 37 -47.54 1.33 -21.53
N ALA A 38 -47.01 0.34 -22.24
CA ALA A 38 -47.79 -0.64 -22.98
C ALA A 38 -47.45 -2.09 -22.60
N THR A 39 -48.39 -2.99 -22.86
CA THR A 39 -48.14 -4.44 -22.84
C THR A 39 -48.40 -5.03 -24.22
N ILE A 40 -47.40 -5.70 -24.79
CA ILE A 40 -47.53 -6.42 -26.06
C ILE A 40 -47.56 -7.90 -25.76
N LEU A 41 -48.64 -8.57 -26.14
CA LEU A 41 -48.85 -9.98 -25.90
C LEU A 41 -48.86 -10.74 -27.21
N ILE A 42 -47.87 -11.61 -27.40
CA ILE A 42 -47.69 -12.44 -28.58
C ILE A 42 -48.18 -13.86 -28.24
N ARG A 43 -49.22 -14.33 -28.92
CA ARG A 43 -49.91 -15.61 -28.64
C ARG A 43 -50.26 -16.35 -29.93
N ASN A 44 -50.65 -17.62 -29.80
CA ASN A 44 -51.16 -18.46 -30.89
C ASN A 44 -50.17 -18.61 -32.06
N ASN A 45 -48.89 -18.78 -31.76
CA ASN A 45 -47.78 -18.78 -32.74
C ASN A 45 -47.61 -17.44 -33.48
N GLY A 46 -48.11 -16.34 -32.90
CA GLY A 46 -47.76 -15.00 -33.33
C GLY A 46 -46.26 -14.74 -33.20
N ARG A 47 -45.74 -13.80 -33.99
CA ARG A 47 -44.34 -13.36 -33.95
C ARG A 47 -44.26 -11.87 -34.18
N LEU A 48 -43.25 -11.22 -33.62
CA LEU A 48 -42.96 -9.81 -33.90
C LEU A 48 -41.56 -9.69 -34.47
N ARG A 49 -41.48 -9.38 -35.76
CA ARG A 49 -40.23 -9.29 -36.52
C ARG A 49 -40.06 -7.90 -37.10
N PHE A 50 -38.83 -7.38 -37.04
CA PHE A 50 -38.46 -6.07 -37.55
C PHE A 50 -37.62 -6.23 -38.81
N GLY A 51 -38.14 -5.74 -39.93
CA GLY A 51 -37.50 -5.75 -41.24
C GLY A 51 -36.55 -4.56 -41.49
N PRO A 52 -35.88 -4.52 -42.64
CA PRO A 52 -34.83 -3.53 -42.95
C PRO A 52 -35.23 -2.06 -42.87
N ASN A 53 -36.52 -1.71 -42.92
CA ASN A 53 -36.97 -0.33 -42.81
C ASN A 53 -37.72 -0.07 -41.49
N ALA A 54 -37.71 -1.02 -40.57
CA ALA A 54 -38.37 -0.87 -39.28
C ALA A 54 -37.62 0.15 -38.43
N GLN A 55 -38.34 1.15 -37.95
CA GLN A 55 -37.82 2.10 -36.97
C GLN A 55 -38.84 2.22 -35.84
N ALA A 56 -38.40 2.01 -34.60
CA ALA A 56 -39.30 2.04 -33.46
C ALA A 56 -38.58 2.41 -32.17
N VAL A 57 -39.29 3.11 -31.29
CA VAL A 57 -38.89 3.30 -29.90
C VAL A 57 -39.94 2.69 -29.00
N PHE A 58 -39.54 1.73 -28.18
CA PHE A 58 -40.35 1.14 -27.12
C PHE A 58 -39.90 1.69 -25.78
N GLY A 59 -40.83 2.24 -25.01
CA GLY A 59 -40.62 2.88 -23.73
C GLY A 59 -40.03 4.30 -23.81
N GLU A 60 -39.76 4.88 -22.66
CA GLU A 60 -39.29 6.26 -22.52
C GLU A 60 -38.21 6.36 -21.43
N VAL A 61 -37.18 7.18 -21.67
CA VAL A 61 -36.15 7.54 -20.69
C VAL A 61 -36.24 9.03 -20.33
N ASP A 62 -35.84 9.36 -19.11
CA ASP A 62 -35.81 10.71 -18.55
C ASP A 62 -34.44 11.00 -17.93
N GLY A 63 -33.43 11.11 -18.81
CA GLY A 63 -32.04 11.39 -18.43
C GLY A 63 -31.23 10.15 -18.02
N VAL A 64 -30.16 10.40 -17.28
CA VAL A 64 -29.21 9.40 -16.77
C VAL A 64 -29.30 9.36 -15.25
N GLY A 65 -29.34 8.17 -14.66
CA GLY A 65 -29.35 7.94 -13.23
C GLY A 65 -27.96 8.05 -12.60
N ASP A 66 -27.91 7.97 -11.27
CA ASP A 66 -26.67 8.09 -10.50
C ASP A 66 -25.68 6.94 -10.76
N ASP A 67 -26.17 5.81 -11.28
CA ASP A 67 -25.39 4.65 -11.73
C ASP A 67 -24.84 4.81 -13.16
N GLY A 68 -25.06 5.96 -13.79
CA GLY A 68 -24.68 6.22 -15.18
C GLY A 68 -25.58 5.53 -16.22
N LEU A 69 -26.65 4.84 -15.81
CA LEU A 69 -27.58 4.17 -16.72
C LEU A 69 -28.79 5.06 -17.04
N PRO A 70 -29.46 4.87 -18.20
CA PRO A 70 -30.66 5.62 -18.53
C PRO A 70 -31.79 5.44 -17.49
N LYS A 71 -32.36 6.57 -17.03
CA LYS A 71 -33.49 6.56 -16.08
C LYS A 71 -34.79 6.30 -16.84
N VAL A 72 -35.45 5.19 -16.58
CA VAL A 72 -36.70 4.81 -17.28
C VAL A 72 -37.89 5.60 -16.76
N LYS A 73 -38.65 6.22 -17.65
CA LYS A 73 -39.89 6.97 -17.36
C LYS A 73 -41.16 6.20 -17.75
N GLY A 74 -41.12 5.47 -18.87
CA GLY A 74 -42.24 4.67 -19.35
C GLY A 74 -41.78 3.27 -19.77
N ARG A 75 -42.50 2.24 -19.35
CA ARG A 75 -42.08 0.83 -19.52
C ARG A 75 -42.93 0.11 -20.56
N VAL A 76 -42.32 -0.80 -21.31
CA VAL A 76 -43.07 -1.71 -22.19
C VAL A 76 -42.79 -3.14 -21.75
N LEU A 77 -43.86 -3.89 -21.54
CA LEU A 77 -43.80 -5.32 -21.24
C LEU A 77 -44.18 -6.11 -22.49
N ILE A 78 -43.25 -6.89 -23.03
CA ILE A 78 -43.50 -7.78 -24.17
C ILE A 78 -43.52 -9.20 -23.63
N ILE A 79 -44.64 -9.89 -23.78
CA ILE A 79 -44.81 -11.27 -23.35
C ILE A 79 -45.05 -12.13 -24.58
N GLU A 80 -44.14 -13.07 -24.81
CA GLU A 80 -44.21 -14.01 -25.89
C GLU A 80 -44.51 -15.41 -25.37
N GLU A 81 -45.69 -15.94 -25.72
CA GLU A 81 -46.16 -17.27 -25.34
C GLU A 81 -46.30 -18.12 -26.61
N SER A 82 -45.29 -18.96 -26.90
CA SER A 82 -45.32 -19.86 -28.07
C SER A 82 -45.29 -21.33 -27.63
N ASN A 83 -46.32 -22.08 -28.02
CA ASN A 83 -46.44 -23.52 -27.79
C ASN A 83 -46.04 -24.30 -29.06
N SER A 84 -44.80 -24.17 -29.54
CA SER A 84 -44.42 -24.79 -30.81
C SER A 84 -43.95 -26.23 -30.63
N VAL A 85 -44.91 -27.16 -30.69
CA VAL A 85 -44.64 -28.56 -31.09
C VAL A 85 -44.65 -28.68 -32.64
N THR A 86 -45.09 -27.63 -33.34
CA THR A 86 -45.46 -27.65 -34.77
C THR A 86 -44.46 -26.98 -35.71
N HIS A 87 -43.31 -26.51 -35.21
CA HIS A 87 -42.27 -25.94 -36.05
C HIS A 87 -41.15 -26.97 -36.18
N GLY A 88 -41.01 -27.52 -37.39
CA GLY A 88 -40.06 -28.58 -37.70
C GLY A 88 -38.63 -28.27 -37.27
N VAL A 89 -37.84 -29.33 -37.15
CA VAL A 89 -36.54 -29.50 -36.50
C VAL A 89 -35.41 -28.53 -36.94
N ASP A 90 -35.66 -27.56 -37.83
CA ASP A 90 -34.69 -26.56 -38.29
C ASP A 90 -34.66 -25.29 -37.40
N ASN A 91 -34.06 -25.51 -36.23
CA ASN A 91 -33.98 -24.67 -35.02
C ASN A 91 -32.99 -23.48 -35.05
N TYR A 92 -32.74 -22.83 -36.19
CA TYR A 92 -31.91 -21.61 -36.27
C TYR A 92 -32.56 -20.44 -37.02
N ASN A 93 -33.57 -20.72 -37.84
CA ASN A 93 -34.16 -19.72 -38.75
C ASN A 93 -35.59 -19.30 -38.40
N ASN A 94 -36.15 -19.78 -37.28
CA ASN A 94 -37.51 -19.45 -36.83
C ASN A 94 -37.57 -18.76 -35.46
N GLY A 95 -36.56 -17.93 -35.15
CA GLY A 95 -36.56 -17.09 -33.96
C GLY A 95 -37.82 -16.22 -33.85
N ASN A 96 -38.20 -15.98 -32.60
CA ASN A 96 -39.52 -15.54 -32.17
C ASN A 96 -39.54 -14.00 -32.08
N ALA A 97 -38.51 -13.43 -31.43
CA ALA A 97 -38.07 -12.06 -31.59
C ALA A 97 -36.95 -11.98 -32.64
N ARG A 98 -37.12 -11.20 -33.71
CA ARG A 98 -36.08 -11.04 -34.75
C ARG A 98 -35.93 -9.63 -35.28
N PHE A 99 -34.69 -9.17 -35.31
CA PHE A 99 -34.26 -7.87 -35.82
C PHE A 99 -33.40 -8.12 -37.07
N GLN A 100 -33.90 -7.72 -38.24
CA GLN A 100 -33.25 -7.92 -39.53
C GLN A 100 -32.29 -6.78 -39.85
N SER A 101 -31.32 -7.06 -40.73
CA SER A 101 -30.39 -6.06 -41.26
C SER A 101 -31.13 -4.81 -41.77
N GLY A 102 -30.71 -3.62 -41.32
CA GLY A 102 -31.28 -2.32 -41.67
C GLY A 102 -32.29 -1.74 -40.66
N CYS A 103 -32.84 -2.55 -39.74
CA CYS A 103 -33.76 -1.99 -38.74
C CYS A 103 -33.03 -1.11 -37.72
N ASP A 104 -33.75 -0.14 -37.14
CA ASP A 104 -33.27 0.74 -36.07
C ASP A 104 -34.28 0.76 -34.91
N ILE A 105 -34.04 -0.06 -33.89
CA ILE A 105 -34.96 -0.26 -32.77
C ILE A 105 -34.33 0.19 -31.46
N THR A 106 -35.05 1.00 -30.70
CA THR A 106 -34.63 1.41 -29.34
C THR A 106 -35.58 0.83 -28.30
N LEU A 107 -35.01 0.16 -27.30
CA LEU A 107 -35.69 -0.48 -26.19
C LEU A 107 -35.30 0.25 -24.89
N ASN A 108 -36.22 1.08 -24.40
CA ASN A 108 -36.08 1.88 -23.19
C ASN A 108 -36.92 1.27 -22.07
N GLY A 109 -36.30 0.66 -21.06
CA GLY A 109 -37.06 0.06 -19.96
C GLY A 109 -37.99 -1.07 -20.40
N VAL A 110 -37.62 -1.78 -21.46
CA VAL A 110 -38.44 -2.86 -22.01
C VAL A 110 -38.14 -4.15 -21.26
N THR A 111 -39.16 -4.83 -20.78
CA THR A 111 -39.04 -6.22 -20.32
C THR A 111 -39.59 -7.14 -21.39
N TRP A 112 -38.74 -7.95 -22.02
CA TRP A 112 -39.12 -8.96 -23.01
C TRP A 112 -39.10 -10.36 -22.38
N ILE A 113 -40.27 -10.96 -22.18
CA ILE A 113 -40.40 -12.30 -21.61
C ILE A 113 -40.69 -13.30 -22.72
N SER A 114 -39.74 -14.19 -22.99
CA SER A 114 -39.87 -15.30 -23.93
C SER A 114 -40.24 -16.58 -23.19
N LYS A 115 -41.51 -17.00 -23.27
CA LYS A 115 -42.05 -18.25 -22.71
C LYS A 115 -42.31 -19.27 -23.80
N THR A 116 -41.39 -20.23 -23.95
CA THR A 116 -41.44 -21.19 -25.06
C THR A 116 -41.27 -22.63 -24.61
N SER A 117 -42.05 -23.55 -25.19
CA SER A 117 -41.89 -24.99 -24.93
C SER A 117 -40.75 -25.64 -25.74
N SER A 118 -40.12 -24.89 -26.65
CA SER A 118 -39.03 -25.33 -27.52
C SER A 118 -37.95 -24.24 -27.66
N ARG A 119 -36.83 -24.53 -28.34
CA ARG A 119 -35.78 -23.55 -28.60
C ARG A 119 -36.36 -22.30 -29.27
N SER A 120 -36.09 -21.15 -28.68
CA SER A 120 -36.52 -19.84 -29.16
C SER A 120 -35.37 -18.88 -28.98
N ASP A 121 -34.87 -18.30 -30.07
CA ASP A 121 -33.76 -17.36 -29.99
C ASP A 121 -34.31 -15.93 -30.09
N PHE A 122 -33.80 -15.04 -29.23
CA PHE A 122 -33.88 -13.59 -29.40
C PHE A 122 -32.74 -13.17 -30.32
N ASP A 123 -33.04 -12.83 -31.56
CA ASP A 123 -32.07 -12.86 -32.66
C ASP A 123 -31.90 -11.48 -33.31
N ILE A 124 -30.72 -10.88 -33.15
CA ILE A 124 -30.32 -9.63 -33.80
C ILE A 124 -29.34 -9.95 -34.93
N ARG A 125 -29.80 -9.82 -36.17
CA ARG A 125 -29.02 -10.15 -37.38
C ARG A 125 -28.02 -9.05 -37.73
N THR A 126 -26.94 -9.41 -38.39
CA THR A 126 -25.90 -8.50 -38.87
C THR A 126 -26.48 -7.28 -39.61
N GLY A 127 -26.03 -6.08 -39.20
CA GLY A 127 -26.48 -4.80 -39.75
C GLY A 127 -27.82 -4.29 -39.19
N ALA A 128 -28.39 -4.95 -38.18
CA ALA A 128 -29.50 -4.40 -37.39
C ALA A 128 -28.95 -3.47 -36.30
N THR A 129 -29.53 -2.29 -36.16
CA THR A 129 -29.23 -1.36 -35.06
C THR A 129 -30.25 -1.56 -33.94
N VAL A 130 -29.80 -1.95 -32.76
CA VAL A 130 -30.69 -2.17 -31.60
C VAL A 130 -30.06 -1.60 -30.33
N ARG A 131 -30.77 -0.68 -29.68
CA ARG A 131 -30.29 -0.02 -28.45
C ARG A 131 -31.07 -0.52 -27.24
N PHE A 132 -30.37 -1.07 -26.25
CA PHE A 132 -30.93 -1.47 -24.97
C PHE A 132 -30.57 -0.43 -23.90
N ASN A 133 -31.58 0.28 -23.41
CA ASN A 133 -31.46 1.26 -22.35
C ASN A 133 -32.23 0.77 -21.13
N ASN A 134 -31.51 0.29 -20.12
CA ASN A 134 -32.07 -0.26 -18.87
C ASN A 134 -33.22 -1.26 -19.11
N SER A 135 -32.99 -2.19 -20.05
CA SER A 135 -33.98 -3.19 -20.49
C SER A 135 -33.66 -4.57 -19.94
N GLU A 136 -34.64 -5.47 -19.99
CA GLU A 136 -34.56 -6.82 -19.48
C GLU A 136 -35.08 -7.82 -20.51
N ILE A 137 -34.37 -8.93 -20.71
CA ILE A 137 -34.82 -10.09 -21.47
C ILE A 137 -34.94 -11.26 -20.49
N VAL A 138 -36.13 -11.81 -20.33
CA VAL A 138 -36.40 -12.98 -19.49
C VAL A 138 -36.62 -14.20 -20.37
N LEU A 139 -35.76 -15.20 -20.20
CA LEU A 139 -35.83 -16.48 -20.89
C LEU A 139 -36.48 -17.53 -19.96
N ASP A 140 -37.77 -17.78 -20.16
CA ASP A 140 -38.59 -18.73 -19.38
C ASP A 140 -39.10 -19.86 -20.29
N GLY A 141 -38.16 -20.50 -21.00
CA GLY A 141 -38.44 -21.62 -21.91
C GLY A 141 -37.83 -22.92 -21.43
N ALA A 142 -38.45 -24.07 -21.76
CA ALA A 142 -38.05 -25.39 -21.25
C ALA A 142 -36.77 -25.98 -21.90
N ASN A 143 -36.21 -25.34 -22.92
CA ASN A 143 -35.09 -25.82 -23.74
C ASN A 143 -34.13 -24.68 -24.13
N ASN A 144 -32.97 -25.00 -24.72
CA ASN A 144 -31.91 -24.06 -25.14
C ASN A 144 -32.47 -22.81 -25.84
N THR A 145 -32.48 -21.69 -25.15
CA THR A 145 -33.05 -20.41 -25.60
C THR A 145 -31.90 -19.42 -25.59
N PHE A 146 -31.52 -18.85 -26.74
CA PHE A 146 -30.35 -17.98 -26.84
C PHE A 146 -30.77 -16.53 -27.03
N VAL A 147 -30.03 -15.60 -26.43
CA VAL A 147 -29.94 -14.25 -26.99
C VAL A 147 -28.74 -14.26 -27.95
N HIS A 148 -28.99 -14.02 -29.22
CA HIS A 148 -27.98 -14.07 -30.27
C HIS A 148 -27.81 -12.69 -30.89
N PHE A 149 -26.66 -12.09 -30.60
CA PHE A 149 -26.29 -10.77 -31.11
C PHE A 149 -25.24 -10.96 -32.22
N ALA A 150 -25.70 -10.85 -33.47
CA ALA A 150 -24.88 -10.98 -34.68
C ALA A 150 -24.60 -9.63 -35.36
N SER A 151 -24.97 -8.51 -34.74
CA SER A 151 -24.76 -7.16 -35.26
C SER A 151 -23.86 -6.32 -34.36
N ALA A 152 -22.83 -5.70 -34.93
CA ALA A 152 -21.96 -4.74 -34.22
C ALA A 152 -22.70 -3.43 -33.84
N ASP A 153 -23.82 -3.14 -34.50
CA ASP A 153 -24.63 -1.93 -34.28
C ASP A 153 -25.64 -2.08 -33.13
N VAL A 154 -25.43 -3.06 -32.26
CA VAL A 154 -26.12 -3.13 -30.98
C VAL A 154 -25.45 -2.15 -30.01
N GLU A 155 -26.23 -1.50 -29.16
CA GLU A 155 -25.73 -0.67 -28.06
C GLU A 155 -26.37 -1.16 -26.75
N ILE A 156 -25.55 -1.46 -25.75
CA ILE A 156 -26.00 -1.93 -24.44
C ILE A 156 -25.65 -0.90 -23.39
N ASN A 157 -26.68 -0.27 -22.80
CA ASN A 157 -26.61 0.66 -21.68
C ASN A 157 -27.58 0.20 -20.59
N GLY A 158 -27.20 -0.86 -19.87
CA GLY A 158 -28.07 -1.54 -18.90
C GLY A 158 -28.97 -2.58 -19.58
N LEU A 159 -28.45 -3.79 -19.80
CA LEU A 159 -29.25 -4.92 -20.25
C LEU A 159 -29.14 -6.04 -19.23
N ARG A 160 -30.28 -6.47 -18.69
CA ARG A 160 -30.36 -7.69 -17.89
C ARG A 160 -30.90 -8.83 -18.73
N ILE A 161 -30.22 -9.98 -18.74
CA ILE A 161 -30.75 -11.22 -19.32
C ILE A 161 -30.96 -12.19 -18.17
N ASP A 162 -32.22 -12.52 -17.88
CA ASP A 162 -32.62 -13.43 -16.81
C ASP A 162 -33.01 -14.78 -17.41
N ASN A 163 -32.12 -15.77 -17.26
CA ASN A 163 -32.39 -17.15 -17.62
C ASN A 163 -33.07 -17.87 -16.45
N GLN A 164 -34.35 -18.19 -16.61
CA GLN A 164 -35.12 -18.92 -15.60
C GLN A 164 -35.11 -20.44 -15.83
N ARG A 165 -35.08 -20.89 -17.10
CA ARG A 165 -35.29 -22.32 -17.45
C ARG A 165 -34.47 -22.88 -18.64
N GLY A 166 -33.39 -22.23 -19.09
CA GLY A 166 -32.57 -22.63 -20.26
C GLY A 166 -31.12 -23.09 -19.98
N GLN A 167 -30.38 -23.40 -21.06
CA GLN A 167 -28.98 -23.91 -21.03
C GLN A 167 -27.91 -22.93 -21.54
N VAL A 168 -28.25 -21.84 -22.23
CA VAL A 168 -27.27 -20.81 -22.69
C VAL A 168 -27.98 -19.45 -22.63
N ALA A 169 -27.31 -18.33 -22.29
CA ALA A 169 -28.01 -17.06 -22.08
C ALA A 169 -27.66 -15.96 -23.11
N LEU A 170 -26.40 -15.82 -23.53
CA LEU A 170 -26.01 -14.84 -24.55
C LEU A 170 -24.84 -15.33 -25.41
N GLU A 171 -25.00 -15.18 -26.72
CA GLU A 171 -24.02 -15.49 -27.75
C GLU A 171 -23.77 -14.27 -28.63
N PHE A 172 -22.49 -13.89 -28.73
CA PHE A 172 -22.03 -12.95 -29.73
C PHE A 172 -21.55 -13.70 -30.97
N ALA A 173 -22.24 -13.49 -32.09
CA ALA A 173 -21.90 -14.08 -33.39
C ALA A 173 -20.75 -13.34 -34.07
N ARG A 174 -20.24 -13.95 -35.15
CA ARG A 174 -19.23 -13.38 -36.04
C ARG A 174 -19.61 -11.94 -36.43
N ASP A 175 -18.69 -11.00 -36.18
CA ASP A 175 -18.82 -9.56 -36.48
C ASP A 175 -19.95 -8.84 -35.70
N GLY A 176 -20.48 -9.46 -34.64
CA GLY A 176 -21.68 -9.03 -33.92
C GLY A 176 -21.47 -8.48 -32.52
N ILE A 177 -20.24 -8.17 -32.11
CA ILE A 177 -19.97 -7.64 -30.77
C ILE A 177 -20.28 -6.13 -30.75
N PRO A 178 -21.20 -5.67 -29.88
CA PRO A 178 -21.61 -4.26 -29.74
C PRO A 178 -20.41 -3.34 -29.49
N THR A 179 -20.44 -2.15 -30.08
CA THR A 179 -19.41 -1.11 -29.80
C THR A 179 -19.58 -0.44 -28.44
N VAL A 180 -20.79 -0.49 -27.87
CA VAL A 180 -21.12 0.00 -26.53
C VAL A 180 -21.63 -1.17 -25.69
N LEU A 181 -20.85 -1.54 -24.66
CA LEU A 181 -21.14 -2.63 -23.73
C LEU A 181 -20.99 -2.15 -22.29
N ASN A 182 -22.02 -1.49 -21.74
CA ASN A 182 -22.05 -1.04 -20.36
C ASN A 182 -23.26 -1.63 -19.61
N GLY A 183 -23.01 -2.22 -18.43
CA GLY A 183 -24.07 -2.69 -17.53
C GLY A 183 -24.83 -3.92 -18.04
N LEU A 184 -24.11 -4.93 -18.54
CA LEU A 184 -24.70 -6.22 -18.94
C LEU A 184 -24.78 -7.18 -17.74
N ASP A 185 -25.99 -7.51 -17.28
CA ASP A 185 -26.23 -8.47 -16.18
C ASP A 185 -26.83 -9.78 -16.70
N LEU A 186 -26.07 -10.87 -16.68
CA LEU A 186 -26.56 -12.21 -16.99
C LEU A 186 -26.91 -12.97 -15.70
N VAL A 187 -28.20 -13.05 -15.41
CA VAL A 187 -28.74 -13.77 -14.25
C VAL A 187 -29.15 -15.17 -14.68
N ASP A 188 -28.70 -16.18 -13.93
CA ASP A 188 -29.16 -17.55 -14.10
C ASP A 188 -29.80 -18.06 -12.81
N ASN A 189 -31.13 -18.10 -12.84
CA ASN A 189 -31.96 -18.55 -11.73
C ASN A 189 -32.14 -20.07 -11.73
N ASN A 190 -31.54 -20.79 -12.68
CA ASN A 190 -31.51 -22.25 -12.68
C ASN A 190 -30.29 -22.77 -11.88
N PRO A 191 -30.44 -23.22 -10.63
CA PRO A 191 -29.31 -23.62 -9.78
C PRO A 191 -28.62 -24.91 -10.26
N THR A 192 -29.23 -25.66 -11.18
CA THR A 192 -28.67 -26.91 -11.73
C THR A 192 -28.01 -26.71 -13.10
N SER A 193 -28.02 -25.49 -13.66
CA SER A 193 -27.38 -25.21 -14.94
C SER A 193 -25.86 -25.28 -14.81
N SER A 194 -25.27 -26.33 -15.38
CA SER A 194 -23.81 -26.47 -15.54
C SER A 194 -23.25 -25.77 -16.78
N HIS A 195 -24.06 -24.97 -17.48
CA HIS A 195 -23.79 -24.58 -18.86
C HIS A 195 -23.22 -23.14 -18.99
N ARG A 196 -22.87 -22.76 -20.22
CA ARG A 196 -22.22 -21.49 -20.57
C ARG A 196 -23.25 -20.36 -20.56
N HIS A 197 -23.06 -19.30 -19.78
CA HIS A 197 -24.03 -18.20 -19.74
C HIS A 197 -23.67 -17.11 -20.74
N PHE A 198 -22.37 -16.97 -21.01
CA PHE A 198 -21.85 -16.02 -21.98
C PHE A 198 -20.87 -16.72 -22.91
N VAL A 199 -21.10 -16.61 -24.21
CA VAL A 199 -20.28 -17.24 -25.24
C VAL A 199 -19.86 -16.20 -26.26
N PHE A 200 -18.56 -16.13 -26.49
CA PHE A 200 -17.97 -15.42 -27.62
C PHE A 200 -17.61 -16.40 -28.73
N ILE A 201 -18.05 -16.12 -29.96
CA ILE A 201 -17.75 -16.92 -31.15
C ILE A 201 -17.15 -16.00 -32.24
N ASN A 202 -15.82 -15.93 -32.38
CA ASN A 202 -15.23 -15.23 -33.54
C ASN A 202 -13.76 -15.63 -33.86
N ASN A 203 -13.38 -15.54 -35.13
CA ASN A 203 -12.12 -16.02 -35.75
C ASN A 203 -11.08 -14.91 -36.03
N THR A 204 -11.11 -13.75 -35.36
CA THR A 204 -10.17 -12.63 -35.61
C THR A 204 -9.56 -12.05 -34.33
N ASP A 205 -8.27 -11.70 -34.39
CA ASP A 205 -7.46 -11.11 -33.30
C ASP A 205 -7.95 -9.71 -32.90
N THR A 206 -8.94 -9.65 -32.02
CA THR A 206 -9.55 -8.39 -31.57
C THR A 206 -9.47 -8.30 -30.03
N ARG A 207 -9.45 -7.10 -29.45
CA ARG A 207 -9.54 -6.91 -27.99
C ARG A 207 -10.90 -6.34 -27.65
N TYR A 208 -11.60 -6.95 -26.70
CA TYR A 208 -12.92 -6.51 -26.24
C TYR A 208 -12.89 -6.15 -24.77
N GLN A 209 -13.51 -5.02 -24.42
CA GLN A 209 -13.62 -4.53 -23.05
C GLN A 209 -15.09 -4.49 -22.66
N LEU A 210 -15.44 -5.09 -21.52
CA LEU A 210 -16.78 -5.07 -20.95
C LEU A 210 -16.70 -4.51 -19.53
N ASP A 211 -17.39 -3.40 -19.28
CA ASP A 211 -17.47 -2.78 -17.97
C ASP A 211 -18.77 -3.21 -17.25
N ASN A 212 -18.71 -3.41 -15.93
CA ASN A 212 -19.87 -3.75 -15.08
C ASN A 212 -20.60 -5.04 -15.52
N PHE A 213 -19.85 -6.03 -16.02
CA PHE A 213 -20.40 -7.29 -16.52
C PHE A 213 -20.68 -8.30 -15.40
N LYS A 214 -21.89 -8.84 -15.31
CA LYS A 214 -22.24 -9.93 -14.37
C LYS A 214 -22.47 -11.23 -15.12
N SER A 215 -21.79 -12.30 -14.72
CA SER A 215 -22.13 -13.65 -15.18
C SER A 215 -21.57 -14.71 -14.24
N ARG A 216 -22.29 -15.84 -14.11
CA ARG A 216 -21.79 -17.03 -13.40
C ARG A 216 -20.76 -17.81 -14.24
N ASN A 217 -20.82 -17.82 -15.57
CA ASN A 217 -19.90 -18.61 -16.40
C ASN A 217 -19.61 -17.89 -17.72
N VAL A 218 -18.33 -17.72 -18.06
CA VAL A 218 -17.87 -17.17 -19.35
C VAL A 218 -17.10 -18.22 -20.13
N SER A 219 -17.48 -18.49 -21.37
CA SER A 219 -16.78 -19.42 -22.25
C SER A 219 -16.34 -18.73 -23.52
N ILE A 220 -15.10 -19.01 -23.91
CA ILE A 220 -14.51 -18.57 -25.18
C ILE A 220 -14.44 -19.80 -26.08
N HIS A 221 -15.08 -19.72 -27.25
CA HIS A 221 -15.16 -20.83 -28.18
C HIS A 221 -13.77 -21.26 -28.71
N GLU A 222 -13.60 -22.55 -28.98
CA GLU A 222 -12.39 -23.13 -29.58
C GLU A 222 -12.09 -22.47 -30.93
N GLY A 223 -10.83 -22.08 -31.15
CA GLY A 223 -10.38 -21.40 -32.39
C GLY A 223 -10.45 -19.87 -32.39
N SER A 224 -10.74 -19.23 -31.25
CA SER A 224 -10.95 -17.77 -31.18
C SER A 224 -9.71 -16.97 -30.72
N GLY A 225 -8.97 -16.33 -31.63
CA GLY A 225 -7.71 -15.59 -31.33
C GLY A 225 -7.81 -14.27 -30.53
N PHE A 226 -8.90 -13.99 -29.82
CA PHE A 226 -9.14 -12.66 -29.23
C PHE A 226 -8.83 -12.58 -27.71
N ILE A 227 -8.74 -11.35 -27.19
CA ILE A 227 -8.59 -11.03 -25.75
C ILE A 227 -9.90 -10.41 -25.23
N ALA A 228 -10.58 -11.07 -24.30
CA ALA A 228 -11.70 -10.48 -23.55
C ALA A 228 -11.22 -9.92 -22.21
N GLN A 229 -11.41 -8.63 -22.00
CA GLN A 229 -11.13 -7.91 -20.75
C GLN A 229 -12.45 -7.58 -20.07
N LEU A 230 -12.69 -8.19 -18.91
CA LEU A 230 -13.85 -7.93 -18.09
C LEU A 230 -13.43 -7.00 -16.96
N ASN A 231 -13.89 -5.76 -16.99
CA ASN A 231 -13.55 -4.74 -16.01
C ASN A 231 -14.69 -4.59 -15.00
N ASN A 232 -14.36 -4.60 -13.71
CA ASN A 232 -15.32 -4.47 -12.61
C ASN A 232 -16.53 -5.40 -12.75
N PRO A 233 -16.32 -6.72 -12.98
CA PRO A 233 -17.46 -7.59 -13.11
C PRO A 233 -18.28 -7.59 -11.82
N LEU A 234 -19.60 -7.55 -11.97
CA LEU A 234 -20.52 -7.56 -10.84
C LEU A 234 -20.52 -8.99 -10.27
N GLY A 235 -19.85 -9.18 -9.13
CA GLY A 235 -19.67 -10.50 -8.50
C GLY A 235 -18.52 -11.33 -9.09
N ASN A 236 -18.48 -12.60 -8.71
CA ASN A 236 -17.46 -13.54 -9.17
C ASN A 236 -17.84 -14.11 -10.54
N ILE A 237 -16.84 -14.24 -11.42
CA ILE A 237 -16.97 -14.97 -12.68
C ILE A 237 -16.29 -16.34 -12.51
N PRO A 238 -17.03 -17.39 -12.11
CA PRO A 238 -16.55 -18.75 -12.14
C PRO A 238 -15.95 -19.11 -13.50
N LYS A 239 -14.84 -19.84 -13.42
CA LYS A 239 -14.11 -20.45 -14.52
C LYS A 239 -15.07 -21.14 -15.50
N GLY A 240 -15.13 -20.66 -16.74
CA GLY A 240 -15.67 -21.46 -17.85
C GLY A 240 -14.55 -22.24 -18.58
N SER A 241 -14.96 -23.16 -19.44
CA SER A 241 -14.06 -23.83 -20.38
C SER A 241 -13.65 -22.83 -21.48
N SER A 242 -12.38 -22.44 -21.50
CA SER A 242 -11.75 -21.71 -22.60
C SER A 242 -10.99 -22.70 -23.47
N THR A 243 -11.35 -22.80 -24.75
CA THR A 243 -10.68 -23.72 -25.68
C THR A 243 -9.88 -23.01 -26.77
N GLY A 244 -9.64 -21.69 -26.66
CA GLY A 244 -8.76 -21.04 -27.64
C GLY A 244 -8.62 -19.52 -27.61
N GLY A 245 -8.83 -18.81 -26.50
CA GLY A 245 -8.61 -17.34 -26.42
C GLY A 245 -8.13 -16.89 -25.04
N VAL A 246 -7.86 -15.58 -24.87
CA VAL A 246 -7.39 -15.01 -23.60
C VAL A 246 -8.54 -14.34 -22.84
N LEU A 247 -8.76 -14.73 -21.58
CA LEU A 247 -9.69 -14.05 -20.67
C LEU A 247 -8.89 -13.32 -19.58
N GLU A 248 -9.08 -12.02 -19.50
CA GLU A 248 -8.56 -11.17 -18.43
C GLU A 248 -9.73 -10.62 -17.62
N VAL A 249 -9.63 -10.73 -16.29
CA VAL A 249 -10.59 -10.09 -15.38
C VAL A 249 -9.83 -9.05 -14.57
N HIS A 250 -10.31 -7.81 -14.66
CA HIS A 250 -9.73 -6.64 -14.00
C HIS A 250 -10.72 -6.05 -12.99
N ARG A 251 -10.18 -5.47 -11.91
CA ARG A 251 -10.96 -4.71 -10.93
C ARG A 251 -10.28 -3.37 -10.65
N ASP A 252 -11.10 -2.35 -10.58
CA ASP A 252 -10.70 -1.02 -10.16
C ASP A 252 -10.60 -1.00 -8.64
N VAL A 253 -9.46 -0.53 -8.16
CA VAL A 253 -9.17 -0.30 -6.76
C VAL A 253 -9.10 1.21 -6.57
N ASN A 254 -10.02 1.74 -5.77
CA ASN A 254 -10.02 3.13 -5.38
C ASN A 254 -9.11 3.30 -4.18
N ILE A 255 -8.12 4.18 -4.33
CA ILE A 255 -7.14 4.49 -3.31
C ILE A 255 -7.40 5.93 -2.90
N ASN A 256 -7.60 6.13 -1.61
CA ASN A 256 -7.74 7.44 -1.01
C ASN A 256 -6.71 7.56 0.10
N ALA A 257 -5.89 8.61 0.02
CA ALA A 257 -4.92 8.95 1.05
C ALA A 257 -5.26 10.30 1.67
N VAL A 258 -5.20 10.32 3.00
CA VAL A 258 -5.31 11.53 3.79
C VAL A 258 -4.05 11.73 4.62
N ARG A 259 -3.77 12.99 4.92
CA ARG A 259 -2.73 13.42 5.86
C ARG A 259 -3.24 13.25 7.30
N GLU A 260 -2.34 13.42 8.27
CA GLU A 260 -2.65 13.31 9.70
C GLU A 260 -3.73 14.31 10.19
N ASP A 261 -3.83 15.47 9.56
CA ASP A 261 -4.88 16.47 9.84
C ASP A 261 -6.22 16.18 9.13
N GLY A 262 -6.32 15.06 8.39
CA GLY A 262 -7.49 14.66 7.62
C GLY A 262 -7.62 15.35 6.25
N SER A 263 -6.68 16.21 5.86
CA SER A 263 -6.66 16.81 4.53
C SER A 263 -6.23 15.82 3.44
N ALA A 264 -6.65 16.07 2.20
CA ALA A 264 -6.28 15.27 1.05
C ALA A 264 -4.75 15.21 0.83
N ALA A 265 -4.20 14.01 0.62
CA ALA A 265 -2.77 13.82 0.33
C ALA A 265 -2.48 13.95 -1.18
N ALA A 266 -2.81 15.12 -1.75
CA ALA A 266 -2.60 15.39 -3.18
C ALA A 266 -1.11 15.36 -3.58
N GLY A 267 -0.83 14.81 -4.77
CA GLY A 267 0.52 14.75 -5.34
C GLY A 267 1.44 13.68 -4.73
N VAL A 268 0.97 12.92 -3.75
CA VAL A 268 1.68 11.75 -3.21
C VAL A 268 1.85 10.71 -4.31
N ARG A 269 3.02 10.08 -4.34
CA ARG A 269 3.33 9.04 -5.32
C ARG A 269 2.70 7.71 -4.89
N LEU A 270 1.91 7.13 -5.78
CA LEU A 270 1.33 5.80 -5.66
C LEU A 270 2.14 4.80 -6.50
N LEU A 271 2.59 3.75 -5.83
CA LEU A 271 3.24 2.60 -6.46
C LEU A 271 2.39 1.36 -6.31
N VAL A 272 2.28 0.62 -7.41
CA VAL A 272 1.66 -0.69 -7.41
C VAL A 272 2.61 -1.69 -8.03
N GLU A 273 2.86 -2.79 -7.32
CA GLU A 273 3.69 -3.91 -7.76
C GLU A 273 2.93 -5.22 -7.57
N ARG A 274 2.98 -6.13 -8.55
CA ARG A 274 2.41 -7.47 -8.38
C ARG A 274 3.38 -8.40 -7.65
N ILE A 275 2.92 -9.02 -6.56
CA ILE A 275 3.70 -10.00 -5.78
C ILE A 275 3.49 -11.39 -6.41
N GLY A 276 4.30 -11.69 -7.43
CA GLY A 276 4.28 -12.97 -8.16
C GLY A 276 3.42 -12.95 -9.43
N GLY A 277 3.67 -13.90 -10.34
CA GLY A 277 3.04 -13.94 -11.66
C GLY A 277 3.74 -13.05 -12.68
N THR A 278 2.99 -12.48 -13.62
CA THR A 278 3.57 -11.57 -14.64
C THR A 278 3.93 -10.24 -14.02
N ALA A 279 5.14 -9.75 -14.29
CA ALA A 279 5.61 -8.46 -13.78
C ALA A 279 4.64 -7.33 -14.15
N TYR A 280 4.22 -6.58 -13.14
CA TYR A 280 3.38 -5.40 -13.28
C TYR A 280 3.86 -4.36 -12.27
N THR A 281 4.23 -3.19 -12.77
CA THR A 281 4.57 -2.02 -11.96
C THR A 281 3.85 -0.80 -12.51
N GLN A 282 3.32 0.01 -11.60
CA GLN A 282 2.71 1.29 -11.94
C GLN A 282 3.19 2.37 -10.97
N ASN A 283 3.39 3.57 -11.52
CA ASN A 283 3.80 4.75 -10.78
C ASN A 283 2.89 5.91 -11.20
N LEU A 284 2.06 6.35 -10.27
CA LEU A 284 1.05 7.39 -10.46
C LEU A 284 1.18 8.43 -9.35
N ASN A 285 0.54 9.59 -9.52
CA ASN A 285 0.31 10.52 -8.43
C ASN A 285 -1.16 10.48 -8.04
N LEU A 286 -1.44 10.68 -6.75
CA LEU A 286 -2.80 10.97 -6.27
C LEU A 286 -3.25 12.34 -6.79
N ASP A 287 -4.54 12.46 -7.09
CA ASP A 287 -5.13 13.68 -7.63
C ASP A 287 -5.27 14.79 -6.55
N GLY A 288 -5.94 15.89 -6.90
CA GLY A 288 -6.15 17.02 -5.98
C GLY A 288 -6.96 16.67 -4.72
N ASN A 289 -7.69 15.56 -4.72
CA ASN A 289 -8.47 15.05 -3.60
C ASN A 289 -7.73 13.96 -2.82
N GLY A 290 -6.49 13.62 -3.20
CA GLY A 290 -5.76 12.50 -2.60
C GLY A 290 -6.29 11.14 -3.08
N GLU A 291 -6.98 11.11 -4.22
CA GLU A 291 -7.61 9.92 -4.75
C GLU A 291 -6.91 9.42 -6.02
N GLN A 292 -6.97 8.12 -6.25
CA GLN A 292 -6.58 7.50 -7.50
C GLN A 292 -7.31 6.16 -7.69
N THR A 293 -7.76 5.90 -8.92
CA THR A 293 -8.32 4.60 -9.29
C THR A 293 -7.30 3.82 -10.10
N VAL A 294 -6.97 2.61 -9.67
CA VAL A 294 -6.08 1.72 -10.39
C VAL A 294 -6.80 0.45 -10.81
N ARG A 295 -6.69 0.11 -12.09
CA ARG A 295 -7.23 -1.15 -12.64
C ARG A 295 -6.21 -2.27 -12.48
N LEU A 296 -6.52 -3.27 -11.65
CA LEU A 296 -5.65 -4.40 -11.36
C LEU A 296 -6.21 -5.70 -11.95
N LEU A 297 -5.33 -6.50 -12.56
CA LEU A 297 -5.66 -7.82 -13.09
C LEU A 297 -5.87 -8.80 -11.93
N GLN A 298 -7.07 -9.36 -11.81
CA GLN A 298 -7.37 -10.39 -10.82
C GLN A 298 -7.03 -11.79 -11.36
N TYR A 299 -7.32 -12.02 -12.63
CA TYR A 299 -7.31 -13.34 -13.24
C TYR A 299 -6.91 -13.32 -14.71
N LEU A 300 -6.10 -14.30 -15.12
CA LEU A 300 -5.70 -14.54 -16.50
C LEU A 300 -5.93 -16.00 -16.92
N VAL A 301 -6.56 -16.18 -18.08
CA VAL A 301 -6.54 -17.45 -18.83
C VAL A 301 -5.77 -17.26 -20.11
N PRO A 302 -4.57 -17.83 -20.23
CA PRO A 302 -3.88 -17.89 -21.49
C PRO A 302 -4.59 -18.80 -22.51
N HIS A 303 -4.40 -18.48 -23.79
CA HIS A 303 -4.85 -19.32 -24.89
C HIS A 303 -4.43 -20.79 -24.71
N GLY A 304 -5.35 -21.73 -24.92
CA GLY A 304 -5.08 -23.17 -24.90
C GLY A 304 -4.91 -23.77 -23.50
N THR A 305 -5.17 -22.99 -22.44
CA THR A 305 -5.15 -23.50 -21.06
C THR A 305 -6.56 -23.65 -20.50
N LEU A 306 -6.79 -24.76 -19.80
CA LEU A 306 -8.00 -24.97 -18.99
C LEU A 306 -7.80 -24.51 -17.55
N THR A 307 -6.63 -23.99 -17.20
CA THR A 307 -6.29 -23.63 -15.82
C THR A 307 -6.14 -22.13 -15.69
N ALA A 308 -6.81 -21.66 -14.65
CA ALA A 308 -6.79 -20.31 -14.22
C ALA A 308 -5.42 -19.89 -13.62
N SER A 309 -4.78 -18.82 -14.09
CA SER A 309 -3.69 -18.18 -13.34
C SER A 309 -4.23 -17.01 -12.51
N GLN A 310 -4.20 -17.14 -11.18
CA GLN A 310 -4.51 -16.03 -10.28
C GLN A 310 -3.39 -14.99 -10.32
N GLN A 311 -3.76 -13.71 -10.42
CA GLN A 311 -2.85 -12.57 -10.52
C GLN A 311 -3.17 -11.50 -9.47
N ASN A 312 -3.82 -11.90 -8.37
CA ASN A 312 -4.57 -11.03 -7.49
C ASN A 312 -3.80 -10.50 -6.26
N ASN A 313 -2.51 -10.78 -6.16
CA ASN A 313 -1.69 -10.35 -5.05
C ASN A 313 -0.81 -9.16 -5.45
N TYR A 314 -1.05 -8.00 -4.86
CA TYR A 314 -0.35 -6.75 -5.16
C TYR A 314 0.19 -6.13 -3.88
N SER A 315 1.37 -5.51 -3.96
CA SER A 315 1.86 -4.54 -2.99
C SER A 315 1.51 -3.16 -3.50
N ILE A 316 0.82 -2.38 -2.68
CA ILE A 316 0.52 -0.97 -2.96
C ILE A 316 1.28 -0.13 -1.94
N GLY A 317 2.09 0.82 -2.42
CA GLY A 317 2.87 1.73 -1.59
C GLY A 317 2.52 3.18 -1.89
N LEU A 318 2.30 3.98 -0.84
CA LEU A 318 2.28 5.43 -0.96
C LEU A 318 3.63 5.98 -0.51
N LEU A 319 4.29 6.71 -1.40
CA LEU A 319 5.60 7.27 -1.14
C LEU A 319 5.51 8.78 -1.01
N ASP A 320 5.97 9.26 0.14
CA ASP A 320 6.31 10.65 0.37
C ASP A 320 7.51 10.70 1.33
N TYR A 321 8.32 11.74 1.20
CA TYR A 321 9.54 11.93 1.98
C TYR A 321 9.25 12.19 3.46
N ASN A 322 8.22 12.98 3.75
CA ASN A 322 8.01 13.53 5.09
C ASN A 322 6.53 13.75 5.39
N LEU A 323 5.67 12.88 4.87
CA LEU A 323 4.26 12.86 5.20
C LEU A 323 3.87 11.53 5.82
N ARG A 324 3.08 11.63 6.90
CA ARG A 324 2.34 10.50 7.42
C ARG A 324 1.13 10.27 6.53
N LEU A 325 1.13 9.12 5.88
CA LEU A 325 0.08 8.70 4.98
C LEU A 325 -0.58 7.44 5.50
N TYR A 326 -1.87 7.32 5.21
CA TYR A 326 -2.66 6.14 5.53
C TYR A 326 -3.10 5.49 4.22
N ALA A 327 -2.57 4.30 3.94
CA ALA A 327 -3.00 3.48 2.81
C ALA A 327 -2.83 1.98 3.05
N ASN A 328 -3.45 1.22 2.16
CA ASN A 328 -3.90 -0.15 2.41
C ASN A 328 -3.18 -1.10 1.47
N ASN A 329 -2.61 -2.20 1.99
CA ASN A 329 -2.23 -3.30 1.12
C ASN A 329 -3.48 -4.01 0.59
N HIS A 330 -3.47 -4.46 -0.67
CA HIS A 330 -4.66 -4.97 -1.33
C HIS A 330 -4.45 -6.35 -1.96
N THR A 331 -5.13 -7.35 -1.41
CA THR A 331 -5.38 -8.61 -2.10
C THR A 331 -6.75 -8.53 -2.75
N VAL A 332 -6.81 -8.70 -4.08
CA VAL A 332 -8.09 -8.81 -4.81
C VAL A 332 -8.64 -10.22 -4.58
N ASP A 333 -9.14 -10.52 -3.37
CA ASP A 333 -9.57 -11.89 -3.06
C ASP A 333 -10.73 -12.33 -3.95
N PHE A 334 -10.64 -13.58 -4.38
CA PHE A 334 -11.81 -14.35 -4.79
C PHE A 334 -12.40 -14.97 -3.51
N VAL A 335 -13.41 -14.33 -2.93
CA VAL A 335 -14.26 -14.99 -1.92
C VAL A 335 -15.66 -15.17 -2.52
N PRO A 336 -16.18 -16.41 -2.61
CA PRO A 336 -17.57 -16.65 -2.99
C PRO A 336 -18.53 -15.83 -2.11
N GLY A 337 -19.28 -14.91 -2.72
CA GLY A 337 -20.35 -14.18 -2.04
C GLY A 337 -19.93 -12.92 -1.26
N VAL A 338 -18.70 -12.42 -1.42
CA VAL A 338 -18.26 -11.18 -0.76
C VAL A 338 -18.06 -10.10 -1.83
N ASN A 339 -18.82 -8.99 -1.72
CA ASN A 339 -18.47 -7.75 -2.40
C ASN A 339 -17.12 -7.33 -1.83
N GLY A 340 -16.09 -7.23 -2.69
CA GLY A 340 -14.68 -7.17 -2.31
C GLY A 340 -14.28 -5.97 -1.44
N GLU A 341 -14.69 -5.98 -0.19
CA GLU A 341 -14.21 -5.09 0.85
C GLU A 341 -13.31 -5.90 1.77
N ASN A 342 -12.03 -5.97 1.41
CA ASN A 342 -11.02 -6.49 2.30
C ASN A 342 -10.39 -5.36 3.12
N TYR A 343 -10.28 -5.64 4.41
CA TYR A 343 -9.79 -4.73 5.43
C TYR A 343 -8.28 -4.59 5.43
N ILE A 344 -7.88 -3.40 5.89
CA ILE A 344 -6.58 -2.76 5.79
C ILE A 344 -5.60 -3.33 6.83
N SER A 345 -4.34 -3.51 6.44
CA SER A 345 -3.21 -3.29 7.35
C SER A 345 -2.32 -2.17 6.81
N ASN A 346 -1.79 -1.37 7.74
CA ASN A 346 -1.18 -0.06 7.50
C ASN A 346 0.10 -0.16 6.66
N VAL A 347 0.15 0.57 5.54
CA VAL A 347 1.43 0.94 4.90
C VAL A 347 1.92 2.22 5.58
N LEU A 348 2.77 2.05 6.60
CA LEU A 348 3.45 3.12 7.30
C LEU A 348 4.66 3.60 6.49
N LEU A 349 4.57 4.80 5.93
CA LEU A 349 5.75 5.65 5.75
C LEU A 349 5.49 6.93 6.56
N PHE A 350 6.43 7.21 7.46
CA PHE A 350 6.20 7.68 8.81
C PHE A 350 6.09 9.21 8.92
N ASN A 351 5.41 9.69 9.96
CA ASN A 351 5.97 10.80 10.75
C ASN A 351 7.23 10.23 11.41
N ASP A 352 8.36 10.31 10.70
CA ASP A 352 9.60 9.70 11.16
C ASP A 352 10.30 10.70 12.06
N SER A 353 10.20 10.50 13.37
CA SER A 353 10.84 11.39 14.35
C SER A 353 12.36 11.44 14.25
N ASN A 354 12.96 10.61 13.41
CA ASN A 354 14.39 10.60 13.12
C ASN A 354 14.77 11.42 11.88
N ILE A 355 13.81 11.86 11.06
CA ILE A 355 14.09 12.78 9.95
C ILE A 355 14.38 14.17 10.52
N THR A 356 15.53 14.74 10.19
CA THR A 356 15.93 16.08 10.68
C THR A 356 15.72 17.16 9.65
N GLU A 357 15.94 16.86 8.37
CA GLU A 357 15.64 17.73 7.25
C GLU A 357 14.20 17.53 6.80
N GLN A 358 13.35 18.52 7.07
CA GLN A 358 11.92 18.43 6.76
C GLN A 358 11.61 18.77 5.30
N ASN A 359 12.54 19.42 4.58
CA ASN A 359 12.39 19.82 3.20
C ASN A 359 13.02 18.77 2.24
N PRO A 360 12.24 18.07 1.40
CA PRO A 360 12.78 17.06 0.49
C PRO A 360 13.78 17.62 -0.52
N ALA A 361 13.68 18.90 -0.89
CA ALA A 361 14.62 19.53 -1.81
C ALA A 361 16.01 19.69 -1.18
N ASN A 362 16.09 19.92 0.14
CA ASN A 362 17.36 19.99 0.85
C ASN A 362 17.97 18.60 1.00
N ALA A 363 17.16 17.60 1.34
CA ALA A 363 17.59 16.20 1.42
C ALA A 363 18.19 15.70 0.09
N ALA A 364 17.59 16.07 -1.03
CA ALA A 364 18.09 15.78 -2.38
C ALA A 364 19.48 16.38 -2.68
N THR A 365 19.87 17.43 -1.96
CA THR A 365 21.15 18.13 -2.16
C THR A 365 22.24 17.70 -1.20
N ILE A 366 21.97 16.75 -0.29
CA ILE A 366 22.98 16.18 0.60
C ILE A 366 24.02 15.47 -0.28
N ALA A 367 25.20 16.07 -0.37
CA ALA A 367 26.26 15.60 -1.25
C ALA A 367 27.12 14.53 -0.57
N GLY A 368 27.80 13.72 -1.39
CA GLY A 368 28.79 12.76 -0.92
C GLY A 368 28.20 11.48 -0.35
N ILE A 369 26.95 11.16 -0.65
CA ILE A 369 26.31 9.87 -0.34
C ILE A 369 25.86 9.24 -1.65
N ALA A 370 26.23 7.98 -1.86
CA ALA A 370 25.76 7.18 -2.99
C ALA A 370 25.33 5.80 -2.50
N VAL A 371 24.21 5.31 -3.02
CA VAL A 371 23.66 3.99 -2.68
C VAL A 371 23.62 3.15 -3.96
N ASP A 372 24.27 1.99 -3.91
CA ASP A 372 24.15 0.97 -4.96
C ASP A 372 23.37 -0.20 -4.38
N HIS A 373 22.11 -0.33 -4.79
CA HIS A 373 21.23 -1.41 -4.33
C HIS A 373 21.55 -2.78 -4.95
N VAL A 374 22.30 -2.82 -6.06
CA VAL A 374 22.70 -4.07 -6.71
C VAL A 374 23.94 -4.64 -6.03
N ALA A 375 24.91 -3.78 -5.75
CA ALA A 375 26.10 -4.14 -4.99
C ALA A 375 25.87 -4.17 -3.47
N GLU A 376 24.70 -3.70 -3.00
CA GLU A 376 24.36 -3.48 -1.59
C GLU A 376 25.45 -2.64 -0.89
N THR A 377 25.76 -1.45 -1.41
CA THR A 377 26.78 -0.55 -0.83
C THR A 377 26.24 0.85 -0.58
N ILE A 378 26.69 1.46 0.52
CA ILE A 378 26.49 2.87 0.86
C ILE A 378 27.86 3.54 0.91
N THR A 379 28.14 4.40 -0.06
CA THR A 379 29.42 5.10 -0.19
C THR A 379 29.33 6.53 0.34
N VAL A 380 30.22 6.88 1.26
CA VAL A 380 30.42 8.23 1.79
C VAL A 380 31.70 8.84 1.21
N SER A 381 31.55 9.95 0.50
CA SER A 381 32.61 10.69 -0.20
C SER A 381 32.69 12.18 0.16
N ALA A 382 31.93 12.61 1.17
CA ALA A 382 32.07 13.90 1.84
C ALA A 382 31.97 13.73 3.35
N ASN A 383 32.32 14.78 4.11
CA ASN A 383 32.05 14.82 5.54
C ASN A 383 30.55 14.95 5.77
N ILE A 384 29.96 14.00 6.50
CA ILE A 384 28.53 13.96 6.82
C ILE A 384 28.32 13.60 8.29
N ASP A 385 27.11 13.82 8.78
CA ASP A 385 26.61 13.17 9.99
C ASP A 385 25.56 12.08 9.68
N LEU A 386 25.21 11.30 10.69
CA LEU A 386 24.24 10.20 10.54
C LEU A 386 22.80 10.64 10.30
N CYS A 387 22.44 11.87 10.68
CA CYS A 387 21.12 12.41 10.39
C CYS A 387 21.02 12.75 8.90
N GLN A 388 22.06 13.39 8.33
CA GLN A 388 22.19 13.60 6.89
C GLN A 388 22.17 12.28 6.11
N LEU A 389 22.85 11.24 6.61
CA LEU A 389 22.81 9.92 6.00
C LEU A 389 21.39 9.36 5.98
N TYR A 390 20.69 9.38 7.12
CA TYR A 390 19.33 8.87 7.22
C TYR A 390 18.35 9.63 6.31
N ASP A 391 18.42 10.96 6.35
CA ASP A 391 17.58 11.85 5.55
C ASP A 391 17.80 11.62 4.05
N TYR A 392 19.05 11.42 3.61
CA TYR A 392 19.35 11.07 2.23
C TYR A 392 18.78 9.69 1.86
N LEU A 393 18.99 8.65 2.68
CA LEU A 393 18.46 7.30 2.41
C LEU A 393 16.93 7.30 2.30
N LYS A 394 16.25 8.08 3.15
CA LYS A 394 14.79 8.27 3.07
C LYS A 394 14.37 8.97 1.78
N TRP A 395 15.05 10.04 1.41
CA TRP A 395 14.77 10.77 0.17
C TRP A 395 15.00 9.89 -1.07
N GLU A 396 16.13 9.19 -1.10
CA GLU A 396 16.54 8.27 -2.16
C GLU A 396 15.47 7.19 -2.36
N LYS A 397 15.03 6.56 -1.26
CA LYS A 397 13.98 5.55 -1.26
C LYS A 397 12.69 6.03 -1.92
N VAL A 398 12.26 7.26 -1.68
CA VAL A 398 10.98 7.76 -2.22
C VAL A 398 11.11 8.35 -3.62
N SER A 399 12.28 8.90 -3.93
CA SER A 399 12.48 9.72 -5.13
C SER A 399 13.12 8.96 -6.28
N THR A 400 14.18 8.19 -5.99
CA THR A 400 15.08 7.61 -7.01
C THR A 400 15.06 6.08 -7.04
N SER A 401 14.95 5.40 -5.90
CA SER A 401 14.89 3.91 -5.85
C SER A 401 13.67 3.38 -5.09
N PRO A 402 12.45 3.67 -5.57
CA PRO A 402 11.21 3.22 -4.94
C PRO A 402 11.09 1.71 -4.72
N TYR A 403 11.70 0.91 -5.60
CA TYR A 403 11.59 -0.55 -5.59
C TYR A 403 12.73 -1.26 -4.85
N SER A 404 13.73 -0.51 -4.36
CA SER A 404 14.91 -1.08 -3.69
C SER A 404 15.01 -0.64 -2.23
N PRO A 405 15.48 -1.49 -1.30
CA PRO A 405 15.74 -2.93 -1.46
C PRO A 405 14.48 -3.73 -1.82
N THR A 406 13.33 -3.35 -1.28
CA THR A 406 11.99 -3.79 -1.70
C THR A 406 11.02 -2.63 -1.52
N LEU A 407 9.80 -2.67 -2.06
CA LEU A 407 8.80 -1.61 -1.86
C LEU A 407 8.60 -1.21 -0.38
N ASN A 408 8.66 -2.20 0.53
CA ASN A 408 8.31 -2.05 1.94
C ASN A 408 9.54 -1.99 2.88
N SER A 409 10.76 -1.92 2.34
CA SER A 409 11.98 -1.83 3.14
C SER A 409 12.85 -0.64 2.73
N LEU A 410 13.58 -0.11 3.71
CA LEU A 410 14.61 0.91 3.51
C LEU A 410 15.98 0.22 3.57
N ALA A 411 17.00 0.83 2.96
CA ALA A 411 18.39 0.35 3.09
C ALA A 411 18.92 0.41 4.54
N ALA A 412 18.25 1.16 5.43
CA ALA A 412 18.58 1.24 6.83
C ALA A 412 17.32 1.15 7.71
N THR A 413 17.47 0.59 8.90
CA THR A 413 16.45 0.54 9.96
C THR A 413 16.96 1.20 11.23
N VAL A 414 16.06 1.70 12.07
CA VAL A 414 16.42 2.45 13.27
C VAL A 414 16.08 1.64 14.52
N SER A 415 17.06 1.51 15.42
CA SER A 415 16.86 0.94 16.75
C SER A 415 17.58 1.80 17.79
N GLY A 416 16.82 2.64 18.49
CA GLY A 416 17.39 3.65 19.39
C GLY A 416 18.34 4.59 18.64
N GLY A 417 19.55 4.80 19.17
CA GLY A 417 20.60 5.61 18.53
C GLY A 417 21.39 4.91 17.41
N THR A 418 20.93 3.73 16.98
CA THR A 418 21.62 2.89 15.98
C THR A 418 20.92 2.96 14.63
N LEU A 419 21.70 3.25 13.59
CA LEU A 419 21.33 3.09 12.19
C LEU A 419 21.83 1.74 11.68
N ASP A 420 20.95 0.75 11.59
CA ASP A 420 21.27 -0.60 11.11
C ASP A 420 21.06 -0.68 9.60
N ILE A 421 22.16 -0.79 8.84
CA ILE A 421 22.16 -0.85 7.38
C ILE A 421 22.06 -2.31 6.85
N GLY A 422 21.86 -3.29 7.73
CA GLY A 422 21.60 -4.68 7.36
C GLY A 422 22.69 -5.26 6.45
N ASN A 423 22.31 -5.68 5.25
CA ASN A 423 23.24 -6.28 4.28
C ASN A 423 24.05 -5.25 3.48
N TYR A 424 23.86 -3.96 3.71
CA TYR A 424 24.62 -2.94 2.99
C TYR A 424 26.02 -2.78 3.58
N GLN A 425 27.03 -2.73 2.73
CA GLN A 425 28.38 -2.35 3.11
C GLN A 425 28.49 -0.83 3.28
N LEU A 426 29.00 -0.36 4.43
CA LEU A 426 29.45 1.02 4.57
C LEU A 426 30.85 1.19 3.94
N VAL A 427 30.97 2.08 2.96
CA VAL A 427 32.25 2.44 2.31
C VAL A 427 32.53 3.91 2.57
N ILE A 428 33.65 4.22 3.22
CA ILE A 428 34.11 5.60 3.39
C ILE A 428 35.32 5.80 2.48
N THR A 429 35.31 6.85 1.66
CA THR A 429 36.40 7.12 0.70
C THR A 429 37.30 8.25 1.18
N GLY A 430 38.60 8.14 0.91
CA GLY A 430 39.58 9.18 1.24
C GLY A 430 39.61 9.55 2.73
N THR A 431 39.68 10.84 3.02
CA THR A 431 39.74 11.40 4.39
C THR A 431 38.37 11.85 4.90
N ASN A 432 37.28 11.37 4.29
CA ASN A 432 35.93 11.79 4.65
C ASN A 432 35.50 11.22 5.99
N LYS A 433 34.65 11.95 6.71
CA LYS A 433 34.27 11.62 8.07
C LYS A 433 32.77 11.44 8.24
N VAL A 434 32.37 10.41 8.98
CA VAL A 434 30.99 10.21 9.43
C VAL A 434 30.91 10.54 10.91
N ALA A 435 30.08 11.53 11.26
CA ALA A 435 29.90 12.00 12.64
C ALA A 435 28.54 11.61 13.22
N ALA A 436 28.46 11.51 14.55
CA ALA A 436 27.20 11.38 15.26
C ALA A 436 26.37 12.67 15.18
N CYS A 437 25.05 12.53 15.23
CA CYS A 437 24.11 13.63 15.42
C CYS A 437 23.34 13.47 16.75
N ASP A 438 22.26 14.22 16.94
CA ASP A 438 21.39 14.13 18.12
C ASP A 438 20.54 12.85 18.13
N LYS A 439 20.19 12.30 16.95
CA LYS A 439 19.42 11.07 16.81
C LYS A 439 20.27 9.80 16.85
N PHE A 440 21.43 9.85 16.22
CA PHE A 440 22.22 8.65 15.93
C PHE A 440 23.69 8.81 16.32
N ASN A 441 24.24 7.75 16.91
CA ASN A 441 25.64 7.69 17.31
C ASN A 441 26.33 6.36 16.92
N LYS A 442 25.58 5.43 16.32
CA LYS A 442 26.07 4.11 15.91
C LYS A 442 25.55 3.73 14.53
N VAL A 443 26.40 3.07 13.74
CA VAL A 443 26.00 2.30 12.55
C VAL A 443 26.27 0.82 12.77
N GLN A 444 25.39 -0.05 12.28
CA GLN A 444 25.58 -1.50 12.31
C GLN A 444 25.37 -2.10 10.92
N SER A 445 26.22 -3.07 10.56
CA SER A 445 26.20 -3.75 9.27
C SER A 445 26.44 -5.26 9.45
N ASN A 446 25.83 -6.07 8.59
CA ASN A 446 26.10 -7.51 8.45
C ASN A 446 27.22 -7.80 7.44
N VAL A 447 27.74 -6.75 6.78
CA VAL A 447 28.82 -6.83 5.79
C VAL A 447 30.00 -5.98 6.24
N VAL A 448 31.21 -6.50 6.04
CA VAL A 448 32.47 -5.83 6.42
C VAL A 448 32.59 -4.48 5.73
N GLY A 449 32.72 -3.41 6.51
CA GLY A 449 32.88 -2.04 6.01
C GLY A 449 34.24 -1.82 5.34
N THR A 450 34.30 -0.89 4.39
CA THR A 450 35.57 -0.41 3.81
C THR A 450 35.87 0.97 4.37
N ILE A 451 36.71 1.02 5.40
CA ILE A 451 37.02 2.25 6.16
C ILE A 451 38.55 2.41 6.18
N PRO A 452 39.12 3.29 5.33
CA PRO A 452 40.57 3.40 5.13
C PRO A 452 41.36 3.71 6.41
N ASP A 453 40.84 4.59 7.25
CA ASP A 453 41.40 4.99 8.53
C ASP A 453 40.27 5.18 9.56
N PRO A 454 39.83 4.11 10.25
CA PRO A 454 38.69 4.17 11.16
C PRO A 454 38.83 5.23 12.26
N THR A 455 40.06 5.53 12.69
CA THR A 455 40.32 6.53 13.74
C THR A 455 39.95 7.95 13.30
N ASN A 456 40.16 8.26 12.02
CA ASN A 456 39.89 9.58 11.44
C ASN A 456 38.57 9.65 10.68
N ASN A 457 38.16 8.55 10.04
CA ASN A 457 36.93 8.47 9.25
C ASN A 457 35.68 8.30 10.12
N LEU A 458 35.78 7.72 11.32
CA LEU A 458 34.64 7.52 12.21
C LEU A 458 34.68 8.47 13.40
N ALA A 459 33.57 9.17 13.64
CA ALA A 459 33.22 9.78 14.93
C ALA A 459 31.87 9.26 15.44
N ILE A 460 31.63 7.98 15.17
CA ILE A 460 30.48 7.17 15.53
C ILE A 460 30.96 5.80 16.00
N ALA A 461 30.12 5.05 16.69
CA ALA A 461 30.34 3.62 16.84
C ALA A 461 30.01 2.91 15.51
N PHE A 462 30.75 1.87 15.17
CA PHE A 462 30.47 1.05 13.98
C PHE A 462 30.66 -0.42 14.29
N THR A 463 29.66 -1.25 13.99
CA THR A 463 29.75 -2.71 14.16
C THR A 463 29.57 -3.39 12.82
N ASP A 464 30.49 -4.30 12.50
CA ASP A 464 30.43 -5.17 11.33
C ASP A 464 30.94 -6.59 11.68
N PRO A 465 30.99 -7.54 10.72
CA PRO A 465 31.52 -8.88 10.98
C PRO A 465 33.00 -8.94 11.41
N ASN A 466 33.80 -7.89 11.17
CA ASN A 466 35.18 -7.79 11.65
C ASN A 466 35.27 -7.31 13.09
N GLY A 467 34.19 -6.79 13.67
CA GLY A 467 34.09 -6.43 15.08
C GLY A 467 33.38 -5.11 15.30
N SER A 468 33.57 -4.55 16.50
CA SER A 468 32.99 -3.25 16.87
C SER A 468 34.07 -2.20 17.09
N TYR A 469 33.93 -1.10 16.38
CA TYR A 469 34.60 0.16 16.58
C TYR A 469 33.81 0.95 17.63
N LYS A 470 34.37 1.05 18.84
CA LYS A 470 33.68 1.64 19.99
C LYS A 470 33.96 3.14 20.06
N LEU A 471 32.91 3.93 20.25
CA LEU A 471 32.97 5.38 20.37
C LEU A 471 33.21 5.80 21.82
N VAL A 472 34.22 6.63 22.06
CA VAL A 472 34.42 7.31 23.33
C VAL A 472 34.28 8.81 23.12
N ARG A 473 33.35 9.42 23.86
CA ARG A 473 33.07 10.85 23.81
C ARG A 473 33.41 11.49 25.15
N LEU A 474 34.30 12.46 25.12
CA LEU A 474 34.70 13.26 26.26
C LEU A 474 34.22 14.69 26.07
N SER A 475 33.71 15.31 27.12
CA SER A 475 33.26 16.71 27.09
C SER A 475 33.93 17.50 28.21
N ASN A 476 33.84 18.84 28.13
CA ASN A 476 34.45 19.77 29.08
C ASN A 476 35.99 19.71 29.14
N LEU A 477 36.62 19.40 28.01
CA LEU A 477 38.08 19.46 27.88
C LEU A 477 38.55 20.91 27.74
N GLN A 478 39.71 21.23 28.28
CA GLN A 478 40.28 22.58 28.32
C GLN A 478 41.80 22.53 28.18
N ASN A 479 42.32 22.48 26.95
CA ASN A 479 43.74 22.29 26.62
C ASN A 479 44.33 21.04 27.30
N ASN A 480 43.58 19.94 27.21
CA ASN A 480 43.98 18.66 27.77
C ASN A 480 44.94 17.91 26.84
N VAL A 481 45.79 17.08 27.44
CA VAL A 481 46.43 15.96 26.73
C VAL A 481 45.62 14.71 27.05
N LEU A 482 45.12 14.04 26.02
CA LEU A 482 44.39 12.76 26.14
C LEU A 482 45.32 11.61 25.78
N THR A 483 45.41 10.61 26.66
CA THR A 483 46.20 9.40 26.43
C THR A 483 45.29 8.19 26.56
N LEU A 484 45.38 7.27 25.59
CA LEU A 484 44.74 5.97 25.64
C LEU A 484 45.78 4.92 25.95
N THR A 485 45.48 4.05 26.92
CA THR A 485 46.38 2.99 27.34
C THR A 485 45.63 1.68 27.40
N ASP A 486 46.20 0.62 26.82
CA ASP A 486 45.69 -0.73 27.04
C ASP A 486 46.05 -1.17 28.46
N ASN A 487 45.05 -1.46 29.29
CA ASN A 487 45.27 -1.84 30.69
C ASN A 487 45.92 -3.22 30.83
N ASN A 488 45.76 -4.11 29.86
CA ASN A 488 46.34 -5.45 29.91
C ASN A 488 47.84 -5.44 29.60
N SER A 489 48.27 -4.62 28.65
CA SER A 489 49.67 -4.53 28.22
C SER A 489 50.42 -3.33 28.78
N SER A 490 49.72 -2.38 29.41
CA SER A 490 50.23 -1.05 29.80
C SER A 490 50.83 -0.25 28.62
N THR A 491 50.41 -0.56 27.39
CA THR A 491 50.92 0.09 26.17
C THR A 491 50.09 1.34 25.86
N GLU A 492 50.75 2.46 25.58
CA GLU A 492 50.07 3.65 25.03
C GLU A 492 49.58 3.34 23.61
N LEU A 493 48.27 3.43 23.41
CA LEU A 493 47.60 3.20 22.13
C LEU A 493 47.55 4.49 21.31
N ALA A 494 47.33 5.63 21.97
CA ALA A 494 47.25 6.94 21.31
C ALA A 494 47.48 8.08 22.30
N ASN A 495 47.96 9.22 21.77
CA ASN A 495 48.16 10.45 22.54
C ASN A 495 47.75 11.69 21.72
N PHE A 496 46.86 12.51 22.27
CA PHE A 496 46.25 13.66 21.61
C PHE A 496 46.47 14.94 22.44
N PRO A 497 47.39 15.83 22.03
CA PRO A 497 47.67 17.05 22.78
C PRO A 497 46.67 18.19 22.47
N ASN A 498 46.53 19.12 23.43
CA ASN A 498 45.82 20.39 23.28
C ASN A 498 44.32 20.30 22.91
N ILE A 499 43.62 19.31 23.44
CA ILE A 499 42.19 19.10 23.16
C ILE A 499 41.32 19.98 24.05
N SER A 500 40.33 20.64 23.44
CA SER A 500 39.36 21.51 24.12
C SER A 500 37.94 21.21 23.66
N GLY A 501 36.95 21.48 24.50
CA GLY A 501 35.53 21.28 24.20
C GLY A 501 35.08 19.83 24.30
N VAL A 502 34.46 19.33 23.23
CA VAL A 502 34.01 17.94 23.10
C VAL A 502 34.92 17.22 22.12
N TYR A 503 35.41 16.05 22.51
CA TYR A 503 36.26 15.21 21.69
C TYR A 503 35.68 13.81 21.59
N SER A 504 35.64 13.29 20.37
CA SER A 504 35.21 11.92 20.08
C SER A 504 36.38 11.18 19.47
N LEU A 505 36.63 9.97 19.96
CA LEU A 505 37.60 9.04 19.40
C LEU A 505 36.95 7.67 19.24
N VAL A 506 37.45 6.92 18.27
CA VAL A 506 37.00 5.57 17.99
C VAL A 506 38.16 4.62 18.25
N THR A 507 37.89 3.55 19.00
CA THR A 507 38.88 2.52 19.32
C THR A 507 38.39 1.15 18.86
N GLN A 508 39.25 0.44 18.16
CA GLN A 508 39.10 -0.97 17.81
C GLN A 508 40.19 -1.74 18.55
N SER A 509 40.04 -1.84 19.87
CA SER A 509 41.02 -2.53 20.71
C SER A 509 40.64 -4.02 20.81
N ASN A 510 41.59 -4.90 20.47
CA ASN A 510 41.50 -6.33 20.82
C ASN A 510 41.57 -6.55 22.35
N SER A 511 42.00 -5.53 23.10
CA SER A 511 42.00 -5.55 24.56
C SER A 511 40.60 -5.24 25.08
N ASN A 512 40.13 -6.09 25.99
CA ASN A 512 38.86 -5.94 26.69
C ASN A 512 38.87 -4.77 27.69
N SER A 513 40.03 -4.15 27.96
CA SER A 513 40.15 -3.05 28.92
C SER A 513 41.09 -1.95 28.42
N VAL A 514 40.56 -0.73 28.27
CA VAL A 514 41.32 0.45 27.83
C VAL A 514 41.12 1.57 28.84
N SER A 515 42.20 2.20 29.29
CA SER A 515 42.14 3.43 30.10
C SER A 515 42.20 4.66 29.20
N VAL A 516 41.34 5.63 29.47
CA VAL A 516 41.36 6.95 28.84
C VAL A 516 41.71 7.97 29.90
N LYS A 517 42.87 8.62 29.74
CA LYS A 517 43.40 9.60 30.69
C LYS A 517 43.44 10.99 30.07
N ALA A 518 42.90 11.98 30.76
CA ALA A 518 43.07 13.39 30.45
C ALA A 518 44.01 14.03 31.48
N THR A 519 45.04 14.73 31.02
CA THR A 519 45.95 15.53 31.84
C THR A 519 45.93 16.98 31.41
N ARG A 520 46.26 17.88 32.33
CA ARG A 520 46.39 19.32 32.09
C ARG A 520 47.35 19.91 33.10
N ASP A 521 48.32 20.69 32.64
CA ASP A 521 49.33 21.30 33.51
C ASP A 521 48.69 22.16 34.60
N GLY A 522 49.09 21.92 35.84
CA GLY A 522 48.55 22.63 37.01
C GLY A 522 47.15 22.15 37.43
N TYR A 523 46.64 21.03 36.90
CA TYR A 523 45.35 20.45 37.28
C TYR A 523 45.45 18.95 37.60
N SER A 524 44.46 18.43 38.31
CA SER A 524 44.34 17.00 38.60
C SER A 524 44.18 16.18 37.32
N ASN A 525 44.76 14.98 37.29
CA ASN A 525 44.49 14.02 36.22
C ASN A 525 43.03 13.53 36.33
N TRP A 526 42.43 13.23 35.18
CA TRP A 526 41.16 12.50 35.09
C TRP A 526 41.43 11.22 34.31
N ALA A 527 40.89 10.09 34.73
CA ALA A 527 41.03 8.83 34.00
C ALA A 527 39.78 7.97 34.20
N VAL A 528 39.47 7.15 33.21
CA VAL A 528 38.43 6.13 33.28
C VAL A 528 38.91 4.86 32.59
N ASP A 529 38.62 3.72 33.21
CA ASP A 529 38.83 2.42 32.60
C ASP A 529 37.54 1.99 31.90
N LEU A 530 37.67 1.67 30.62
CA LEU A 530 36.60 1.21 29.76
C LEU A 530 36.65 -0.30 29.68
N ASP A 531 35.57 -0.95 30.10
CA ASP A 531 35.34 -2.36 29.83
C ASP A 531 34.72 -2.50 28.43
N LEU A 532 35.54 -2.89 27.48
CA LEU A 532 35.14 -3.08 26.09
C LEU A 532 34.50 -4.45 25.85
N SER A 533 34.50 -5.36 26.84
CA SER A 533 33.86 -6.68 26.72
C SER A 533 32.34 -6.63 26.87
N ASN A 534 31.82 -5.57 27.47
CA ASN A 534 30.38 -5.34 27.56
C ASN A 534 29.81 -4.95 26.19
N GLY A 535 28.53 -5.27 25.95
CA GLY A 535 27.82 -4.96 24.70
C GLY A 535 27.59 -3.47 24.43
N ASP A 536 28.17 -2.59 25.25
CA ASP A 536 28.14 -1.13 25.05
C ASP A 536 29.17 -0.72 24.00
N ASP A 537 28.72 0.04 23.00
CA ASP A 537 29.58 0.55 21.93
C ASP A 537 29.80 2.07 21.98
N VAL A 538 29.07 2.77 22.86
CA VAL A 538 29.15 4.22 23.01
C VAL A 538 29.36 4.59 24.47
N PHE A 539 30.53 5.18 24.76
CA PHE A 539 30.91 5.65 26.08
C PHE A 539 30.95 7.17 26.09
N SER A 540 30.26 7.82 27.02
CA SER A 540 30.20 9.28 27.10
C SER A 540 30.52 9.78 28.51
N PHE A 541 31.49 10.68 28.61
CA PHE A 541 31.98 11.21 29.88
C PHE A 541 32.09 12.74 29.86
N VAL A 542 31.94 13.34 31.04
CA VAL A 542 32.28 14.73 31.31
C VAL A 542 33.60 14.75 32.08
N VAL A 543 34.62 15.36 31.50
CA VAL A 543 35.94 15.48 32.13
C VAL A 543 35.90 16.63 33.12
N VAL A 544 36.20 16.31 34.38
CA VAL A 544 36.25 17.28 35.47
C VAL A 544 37.63 17.20 36.11
N GLN A 545 38.36 18.31 36.05
CA GLN A 545 39.71 18.44 36.61
C GLN A 545 39.81 19.68 37.48
N SER A 546 40.44 19.56 38.64
CA SER A 546 40.57 20.63 39.64
C SER A 546 41.94 21.28 39.60
N SER A 547 42.01 22.60 39.79
CA SER A 547 43.29 23.33 39.85
C SER A 547 44.12 22.84 41.03
N LEU A 548 45.39 22.53 40.76
CA LEU A 548 46.42 22.25 41.77
C LEU A 548 47.03 23.54 42.32
N ALA A 549 46.93 24.66 41.59
CA ALA A 549 47.33 25.97 42.09
C ALA A 549 46.28 26.49 43.10
N GLY A 550 46.72 26.74 44.34
CA GLY A 550 45.91 27.39 45.39
C GLY A 550 45.12 26.44 46.30
N ASN A 551 45.06 25.14 46.00
CA ASN A 551 44.35 24.15 46.82
C ASN A 551 45.32 23.14 47.43
N ALA A 552 46.16 23.58 48.37
CA ALA A 552 46.79 22.63 49.27
C ALA A 552 45.68 21.84 49.97
N ALA A 553 45.86 20.53 50.11
CA ALA A 553 45.05 19.70 51.01
C ALA A 553 45.33 20.16 52.44
N THR A 554 44.93 21.38 52.81
CA THR A 554 45.05 21.90 54.16
C THR A 554 43.94 21.29 54.99
N LEU A 555 44.15 21.21 56.31
CA LEU A 555 43.10 20.75 57.20
C LEU A 555 41.82 21.58 57.05
N ALA A 556 41.93 22.91 56.91
CA ALA A 556 40.78 23.80 56.71
C ALA A 556 39.97 23.45 55.45
N ASN A 557 40.66 23.10 54.35
CA ASN A 557 40.01 22.66 53.13
C ASN A 557 39.36 21.28 53.28
N GLN A 558 40.03 20.32 53.92
CA GLN A 558 39.46 19.00 54.20
C GLN A 558 38.21 19.08 55.09
N GLU A 559 38.24 19.88 56.16
CA GLU A 559 37.08 20.10 57.03
C GLU A 559 35.93 20.79 56.31
N SER A 560 36.24 21.76 55.44
CA SER A 560 35.22 22.42 54.60
C SER A 560 34.56 21.44 53.63
N ILE A 561 35.33 20.53 53.02
CA ILE A 561 34.81 19.49 52.13
C ILE A 561 33.95 18.50 52.93
N LYS A 562 34.40 18.03 54.10
CA LYS A 562 33.60 17.16 54.98
C LYS A 562 32.27 17.81 55.34
N PHE A 563 32.30 19.08 55.75
CA PHE A 563 31.10 19.85 56.06
C PHE A 563 30.12 19.91 54.88
N LEU A 564 30.61 20.22 53.67
CA LEU A 564 29.77 20.25 52.47
C LEU A 564 29.20 18.87 52.13
N LEU A 565 29.99 17.81 52.19
CA LEU A 565 29.51 16.44 51.93
C LEU A 565 28.49 15.98 52.97
N HIS A 566 28.69 16.32 54.24
CA HIS A 566 27.69 16.11 55.29
C HIS A 566 26.38 16.86 55.01
N LYS A 567 26.46 18.11 54.54
CA LYS A 567 25.28 18.87 54.12
C LYS A 567 24.57 18.23 52.93
N MET A 568 25.32 17.83 51.90
CA MET A 568 24.76 17.12 50.74
C MET A 568 24.10 15.80 51.17
N LEU A 569 24.72 15.06 52.08
CA LEU A 569 24.16 13.82 52.60
C LEU A 569 22.85 14.08 53.38
N GLN A 570 22.84 15.09 54.24
CA GLN A 570 21.63 15.52 54.95
C GLN A 570 20.49 15.92 53.99
N HIS A 571 20.80 16.71 52.96
CA HIS A 571 19.82 17.13 51.95
C HIS A 571 19.31 15.94 51.12
N SER A 572 20.20 15.07 50.64
CA SER A 572 19.82 13.89 49.86
C SER A 572 18.95 12.93 50.68
N SER A 573 19.28 12.69 51.96
CA SER A 573 18.43 11.91 52.87
C SER A 573 17.06 12.55 53.09
N GLY A 574 16.98 13.89 53.20
CA GLY A 574 15.70 14.60 53.30
C GLY A 574 14.82 14.46 52.06
N ILE A 575 15.42 14.55 50.86
CA ILE A 575 14.72 14.29 49.59
C ILE A 575 14.24 12.84 49.55
N LYS A 576 15.11 11.88 49.91
CA LYS A 576 14.80 10.45 49.95
C LYS A 576 13.62 10.12 50.88
N ALA A 577 13.55 10.77 52.04
CA ALA A 577 12.43 10.64 52.96
C ALA A 577 11.12 11.23 52.39
N THR A 578 11.22 12.31 51.60
CA THR A 578 10.07 12.96 50.96
C THR A 578 9.47 12.11 49.84
N ILE A 579 10.30 11.33 49.14
CA ILE A 579 9.86 10.44 48.04
C ILE A 579 9.46 9.02 48.50
N GLY A 580 9.39 8.76 49.81
CA GLY A 580 8.70 7.59 50.39
C GLY A 580 9.56 6.40 50.84
N ASP A 581 10.90 6.48 50.80
CA ASP A 581 11.77 5.43 51.35
C ASP A 581 12.13 5.75 52.82
N GLN A 582 11.37 5.18 53.75
CA GLN A 582 11.42 5.44 55.20
C GLN A 582 12.57 4.73 55.95
N SER A 583 13.54 4.12 55.25
CA SER A 583 14.60 3.32 55.89
C SER A 583 15.82 4.09 56.41
N SER A 584 15.84 5.44 56.39
CA SER A 584 17.02 6.20 56.84
C SER A 584 16.95 6.63 58.30
N THR A 585 17.94 6.21 59.08
CA THR A 585 18.23 6.75 60.42
C THR A 585 18.62 8.24 60.30
N PRO A 586 18.09 9.15 61.13
CA PRO A 586 18.55 10.54 61.16
C PRO A 586 20.05 10.58 61.50
N ILE A 587 20.87 11.15 60.61
CA ILE A 587 22.28 11.39 60.92
C ILE A 587 22.34 12.67 61.76
N ASN A 588 22.59 12.52 63.06
CA ASN A 588 22.96 13.65 63.91
C ASN A 588 24.35 14.14 63.50
N LEU A 589 24.43 15.42 63.12
CA LEU A 589 25.69 16.10 62.85
C LEU A 589 26.35 16.47 64.18
N THR A 590 27.16 15.58 64.74
CA THR A 590 28.19 15.98 65.69
C THR A 590 29.42 16.39 64.89
N THR A 591 29.56 17.68 64.63
CA THR A 591 30.86 18.24 64.22
C THR A 591 31.79 18.12 65.41
N ASN A 592 32.60 17.05 65.45
CA ASN A 592 33.75 17.03 66.34
C ASN A 592 34.76 18.02 65.76
N SER A 593 34.79 19.23 66.31
CA SER A 593 35.89 20.17 66.10
C SER A 593 37.14 19.60 66.78
N ILE A 594 37.82 18.66 66.12
CA ILE A 594 39.15 18.22 66.52
C ILE A 594 40.12 19.22 65.89
N SER A 595 40.75 20.01 66.74
CA SER A 595 41.90 20.84 66.38
C SER A 595 43.11 19.95 66.09
N GLY A 596 43.10 19.25 64.95
CA GLY A 596 44.32 18.72 64.36
C GLY A 596 45.16 19.87 63.80
N SER A 597 46.48 19.74 63.74
CA SER A 597 47.38 20.77 63.21
C SER A 597 47.86 20.48 61.78
N ALA A 598 47.44 19.36 61.19
CA ALA A 598 47.83 18.95 59.85
C ALA A 598 46.68 18.26 59.09
N PRO A 599 46.65 18.38 57.76
CA PRO A 599 45.84 17.47 56.94
C PRO A 599 46.28 16.02 57.17
N ALA A 600 45.31 15.13 57.26
CA ALA A 600 45.52 13.74 57.63
C ALA A 600 44.89 12.79 56.60
N GLU A 601 45.42 11.58 56.49
CA GLU A 601 44.92 10.53 55.58
C GLU A 601 43.51 10.10 56.00
N GLU A 602 43.26 10.03 57.29
CA GLU A 602 41.97 9.71 57.90
C GLU A 602 40.87 10.69 57.48
N ASN A 603 41.20 11.98 57.33
CA ASN A 603 40.26 12.98 56.81
C ASN A 603 39.94 12.76 55.32
N GLN A 604 40.90 12.26 54.53
CA GLN A 604 40.67 11.95 53.12
C GLN A 604 39.80 10.69 52.98
N GLU A 605 40.05 9.67 53.81
CA GLU A 605 39.22 8.47 53.87
C GLU A 605 37.78 8.79 54.28
N GLU A 606 37.59 9.66 55.28
CA GLU A 606 36.27 10.12 55.69
C GLU A 606 35.54 10.90 54.57
N ILE A 607 36.25 11.81 53.88
CA ILE A 607 35.72 12.51 52.70
C ILE A 607 35.25 11.53 51.63
N ILE A 608 36.04 10.50 51.34
CA ILE A 608 35.69 9.47 50.34
C ILE A 608 34.43 8.71 50.77
N GLN A 609 34.37 8.25 52.03
CA GLN A 609 33.19 7.54 52.55
C GLN A 609 31.93 8.42 52.51
N LEU A 610 32.05 9.70 52.83
CA LEU A 610 30.92 10.64 52.74
C LEU A 610 30.47 10.85 51.30
N ALA A 611 31.40 11.03 50.35
CA ALA A 611 31.08 11.16 48.94
C ALA A 611 30.39 9.91 48.37
N GLN A 612 30.84 8.71 48.75
CA GLN A 612 30.21 7.45 48.37
C GLN A 612 28.76 7.35 48.87
N ARG A 613 28.51 7.76 50.12
CA ARG A 613 27.15 7.77 50.69
C ARG A 613 26.24 8.79 49.99
N VAL A 614 26.76 9.97 49.67
CA VAL A 614 26.02 10.99 48.89
C VAL A 614 25.65 10.42 47.53
N LEU A 615 26.61 9.79 46.83
CA LEU A 615 26.38 9.17 45.52
C LEU A 615 25.27 8.11 45.60
N LEU A 616 25.35 7.17 46.55
CA LEU A 616 24.35 6.12 46.75
C LEU A 616 22.95 6.71 46.94
N ASN A 617 22.81 7.72 47.80
CA ASN A 617 21.52 8.39 48.03
C ASN A 617 20.99 9.05 46.76
N THR A 618 21.84 9.77 46.01
CA THR A 618 21.42 10.44 44.78
C THR A 618 21.03 9.48 43.66
N THR A 619 21.69 8.32 43.56
CA THR A 619 21.32 7.26 42.60
C THR A 619 19.96 6.65 42.92
N VAL A 620 19.67 6.38 44.20
CA VAL A 620 18.34 5.89 44.62
C VAL A 620 17.24 6.89 44.28
N ILE A 621 17.48 8.19 44.57
CA ILE A 621 16.54 9.27 44.22
C ILE A 621 16.28 9.30 42.71
N LYS A 622 17.34 9.26 41.89
CA LYS A 622 17.22 9.25 40.42
C LYS A 622 16.40 8.06 39.92
N ASN A 623 16.66 6.85 40.44
CA ASN A 623 15.94 5.64 40.02
C ASN A 623 14.46 5.67 40.40
N GLN A 624 14.11 6.26 41.55
CA GLN A 624 12.70 6.41 41.95
C GLN A 624 11.97 7.50 41.16
N LEU A 625 12.66 8.56 40.75
CA LEU A 625 12.08 9.61 39.90
C LEU A 625 11.97 9.21 38.43
N GLY A 626 12.81 8.30 37.95
CA GLY A 626 12.75 7.79 36.57
C GLY A 626 11.74 6.66 36.33
N ASN A 627 11.10 6.15 37.39
CA ASN A 627 10.08 5.09 37.35
C ASN A 627 8.64 5.61 37.57
N ASN A 628 8.46 6.92 37.67
CA ASN A 628 7.17 7.62 37.60
C ASN A 628 7.10 8.39 36.27
#